data_AF-A0A5J4WNJ8-F1
#
_entry.id   AF-A0A5J4WNJ8-F1
#
_cell.length_a   1.000
_cell.length_b   1.000
_cell.length_c   1.000
_cell.angle_alpha   90.00
_cell.angle_beta   90.00
_cell.angle_gamma   90.00
#
_symmetry.space_group_name_H-M   'P 1'
#
loop_
_entity.id
_entity.type
_entity.pdbx_description
1 polymer ?
#
loop_
_entity_poly.entity_id
_entity_poly.type
_entity_poly.pdbx_seq_one_letter_code
_entity_poly.pdbx_strand_id
1 'polypeptide(L)'
;MLNQAKAVLSGPKIPTISQACWDIMKLMLPQQIKDQITAEQALQHPFLMPWIIVGKPLLPACIVQCSPDNPFRYFNYDQMRIKNAVSALQQSSLPPLVTVPPIKALKPTNSPPFMYNQPYQAQFKDQQIAQIKPKSPISNERRVYMQQYMDDPQAYIGYIIEIRGFLSIPKEYNNGGIVGKVFTIYRELNRGGVFPREDIEVLVENNNAYYGQAIEYASNSTVSELECYIYQKSEGSHWFGLKSLKMAST
;
A
#
# COMPACT_ATOMS: atom_id res chain seq x y z
N MET A 1 -25.61 -1.86 -1.07
CA MET A 1 -25.08 -2.20 0.27
C MET A 1 -25.34 -1.10 1.31
N LEU A 2 -25.10 0.19 1.04
CA LEU A 2 -25.30 1.27 2.02
C LEU A 2 -26.72 1.33 2.64
N ASN A 3 -27.77 1.12 1.84
CA ASN A 3 -29.16 1.14 2.33
C ASN A 3 -29.52 -0.04 3.24
N GLN A 4 -28.86 -1.20 3.07
CA GLN A 4 -29.05 -2.37 3.95
C GLN A 4 -28.37 -2.15 5.31
N ALA A 5 -27.17 -1.56 5.31
CA ALA A 5 -26.48 -1.19 6.55
C ALA A 5 -27.28 -0.14 7.36
N LYS A 6 -27.88 0.84 6.68
CA LYS A 6 -28.74 1.86 7.31
C LYS A 6 -29.97 1.25 8.00
N ALA A 7 -30.61 0.27 7.38
CA ALA A 7 -31.77 -0.42 7.95
C ALA A 7 -31.44 -1.18 9.26
N VAL A 8 -30.24 -1.77 9.34
CA VAL A 8 -29.75 -2.46 10.54
C VAL A 8 -29.47 -1.47 11.68
N LEU A 9 -28.93 -0.29 11.38
CA LEU A 9 -28.61 0.73 12.40
C LEU A 9 -29.84 1.47 12.95
N SER A 10 -30.93 1.52 12.18
CA SER A 10 -32.24 2.00 12.64
C SER A 10 -33.02 0.98 13.46
N GLY A 11 -32.59 -0.28 13.49
CA GLY A 11 -33.22 -1.36 14.24
C GLY A 11 -32.82 -1.40 15.73
N PRO A 12 -33.38 -2.36 16.49
CA PRO A 12 -32.96 -2.60 17.86
C PRO A 12 -31.46 -2.92 17.93
N LYS A 13 -30.81 -2.42 18.98
CA LYS A 13 -29.38 -2.62 19.22
C LYS A 13 -29.03 -4.11 19.17
N ILE A 14 -27.97 -4.45 18.44
CA ILE A 14 -27.43 -5.81 18.43
C ILE A 14 -26.91 -6.12 19.85
N PRO A 15 -27.35 -7.19 20.52
CA PRO A 15 -27.04 -7.42 21.95
C PRO A 15 -25.55 -7.54 22.27
N THR A 16 -24.73 -7.88 21.28
CA THR A 16 -23.31 -8.23 21.43
C THR A 16 -22.34 -7.07 21.28
N ILE A 17 -22.81 -5.87 20.88
CA ILE A 17 -21.93 -4.72 20.65
C ILE A 17 -22.01 -3.71 21.80
N SER A 18 -20.86 -3.15 22.18
CA SER A 18 -20.78 -2.12 23.21
C SER A 18 -21.52 -0.85 22.76
N GLN A 19 -21.99 -0.06 23.73
CA GLN A 19 -22.69 1.20 23.41
C GLN A 19 -21.79 2.16 22.60
N ALA A 20 -20.53 2.31 23.01
CA ALA A 20 -19.57 3.15 22.31
C ALA A 20 -19.30 2.69 20.85
N CYS A 21 -19.33 1.38 20.59
CA CYS A 21 -19.22 0.83 19.23
C CYS A 21 -20.44 1.19 18.37
N TRP A 22 -21.63 1.07 18.94
CA TRP A 22 -22.87 1.42 18.26
C TRP A 22 -22.95 2.92 17.93
N ASP A 23 -22.49 3.76 18.86
CA ASP A 23 -22.54 5.21 18.71
C ASP A 23 -21.61 5.67 17.57
N ILE A 24 -20.38 5.16 17.48
CA ILE A 24 -19.48 5.51 16.37
C ILE A 24 -20.00 4.98 15.02
N MET A 25 -20.64 3.80 15.00
CA MET A 25 -21.24 3.26 13.77
C MET A 25 -22.35 4.18 13.23
N LYS A 26 -23.19 4.74 14.10
CA LYS A 26 -24.22 5.72 13.71
C LYS A 26 -23.63 6.98 13.10
N LEU A 27 -22.51 7.46 13.67
CA LEU A 27 -21.82 8.64 13.19
C LEU A 27 -21.10 8.40 11.84
N MET A 28 -20.56 7.19 11.63
CA MET A 28 -19.91 6.80 10.37
C MET A 28 -20.91 6.46 9.26
N LEU A 29 -22.15 6.09 9.60
CA LEU A 29 -23.19 5.68 8.66
C LEU A 29 -24.50 6.44 8.90
N PRO A 30 -24.48 7.79 8.84
CA PRO A 30 -25.67 8.60 9.09
C PRO A 30 -26.69 8.46 7.97
N GLN A 31 -27.91 8.94 8.24
CA GLN A 31 -28.98 8.97 7.24
C GLN A 31 -28.62 9.90 6.07
N GLN A 32 -28.06 11.09 6.37
CA GLN A 32 -27.57 12.06 5.38
C GLN A 32 -26.05 12.14 5.40
N ILE A 33 -25.42 12.20 4.23
CA ILE A 33 -23.94 12.23 4.08
C ILE A 33 -23.32 13.44 4.80
N LYS A 34 -24.02 14.57 4.84
CA LYS A 34 -23.54 15.80 5.47
C LYS A 34 -23.33 15.68 6.99
N ASP A 35 -23.95 14.68 7.61
CA ASP A 35 -23.85 14.42 9.05
C ASP A 35 -22.77 13.36 9.36
N GLN A 36 -22.01 12.92 8.33
CA GLN A 36 -21.00 11.87 8.47
C GLN A 36 -19.77 12.46 9.14
N ILE A 37 -19.30 11.82 10.20
CA ILE A 37 -18.09 12.27 10.88
C ILE A 37 -16.86 12.07 9.99
N THR A 38 -15.90 12.99 10.09
CA THR A 38 -14.61 12.87 9.41
C THR A 38 -13.74 11.81 10.07
N ALA A 39 -12.63 11.44 9.41
CA ALA A 39 -11.66 10.50 9.97
C ALA A 39 -11.07 11.03 11.29
N GLU A 40 -10.75 12.32 11.35
CA GLU A 40 -10.21 12.98 12.54
C GLU A 40 -11.23 12.94 13.69
N GLN A 41 -12.49 13.24 13.41
CA GLN A 41 -13.57 13.16 14.40
C GLN A 41 -13.80 11.73 14.90
N ALA A 42 -13.72 10.74 14.01
CA ALA A 42 -13.81 9.33 14.39
C ALA A 42 -12.67 8.93 15.34
N LEU A 43 -11.44 9.36 15.04
CA LEU A 43 -10.27 9.10 15.90
C LEU A 43 -10.42 9.73 17.29
N GLN A 44 -11.17 10.83 17.44
CA GLN A 44 -11.45 11.41 18.75
C GLN A 44 -12.55 10.68 19.54
N HIS A 45 -13.23 9.69 18.95
CA HIS A 45 -14.35 9.01 19.59
C HIS A 45 -13.88 8.11 20.76
N PRO A 46 -14.60 8.08 21.91
CA PRO A 46 -14.25 7.24 23.07
C PRO A 46 -14.07 5.75 22.76
N PHE A 47 -14.70 5.26 21.69
CA PHE A 47 -14.53 3.88 21.21
C PHE A 47 -13.13 3.61 20.63
N LEU A 48 -12.54 4.58 19.91
CA LEU A 48 -11.23 4.44 19.26
C LEU A 48 -10.08 4.95 20.13
N MET A 49 -10.35 5.84 21.08
CA MET A 49 -9.36 6.44 21.98
C MET A 49 -8.43 5.45 22.69
N PRO A 50 -8.91 4.32 23.27
CA PRO A 50 -8.03 3.34 23.90
C PRO A 50 -6.99 2.74 22.94
N TRP A 51 -7.30 2.66 21.65
CA TRP A 51 -6.41 2.10 20.63
C TRP A 51 -5.37 3.13 20.15
N ILE A 52 -5.77 4.40 20.10
CA ILE A 52 -4.91 5.51 19.67
C ILE A 52 -3.90 5.88 20.75
N ILE A 53 -4.34 6.02 22.00
CA ILE A 53 -3.47 6.40 23.13
C ILE A 53 -2.38 5.34 23.36
N VAL A 54 -2.72 4.07 23.16
CA VAL A 54 -1.79 2.96 23.39
C VAL A 54 -0.78 2.83 22.23
N GLY A 55 -0.97 3.57 21.12
CA GLY A 55 -0.10 3.52 19.95
C GLY A 55 0.01 2.12 19.32
N LYS A 56 -0.89 1.20 19.71
CA LYS A 56 -0.87 -0.19 19.26
C LYS A 56 -1.76 -0.32 18.03
N PRO A 57 -1.28 -0.99 16.96
CA PRO A 57 -2.16 -1.36 15.87
C PRO A 57 -3.34 -2.19 16.40
N LEU A 58 -4.54 -1.96 15.84
CA LEU A 58 -5.83 -2.56 16.25
C LEU A 58 -5.84 -4.11 16.23
N LEU A 59 -4.83 -4.70 15.61
CA LEU A 59 -4.52 -6.12 15.67
C LEU A 59 -3.03 -6.22 15.99
N PRO A 60 -2.57 -7.20 16.79
CA PRO A 60 -1.18 -7.61 16.68
C PRO A 60 -0.92 -7.83 15.19
N ALA A 61 0.25 -7.47 14.71
CA ALA A 61 0.71 -8.07 13.47
C ALA A 61 0.88 -9.57 13.77
N CYS A 62 -0.22 -10.35 13.84
CA CYS A 62 -0.23 -11.59 13.11
C CYS A 62 0.10 -11.10 11.70
N ILE A 63 1.39 -11.16 11.41
CA ILE A 63 1.91 -11.24 10.07
C ILE A 63 0.99 -12.30 9.49
N VAL A 64 -0.03 -11.87 8.73
CA VAL A 64 -0.61 -12.72 7.75
C VAL A 64 0.60 -12.97 6.90
N GLN A 65 1.27 -14.11 7.13
CA GLN A 65 2.34 -14.57 6.27
C GLN A 65 1.75 -14.35 4.89
N CYS A 66 2.41 -13.47 4.13
CA CYS A 66 2.00 -13.13 2.79
C CYS A 66 2.12 -14.43 1.99
N SER A 67 1.12 -15.30 2.13
CA SER A 67 0.86 -16.30 1.13
C SER A 67 0.66 -15.49 -0.15
N PRO A 68 1.31 -15.88 -1.26
CA PRO A 68 1.10 -15.27 -2.56
C PRO A 68 -0.39 -15.12 -2.92
N ASP A 69 -1.24 -15.98 -2.31
CA ASP A 69 -2.68 -16.06 -2.54
C ASP A 69 -3.54 -15.21 -1.59
N ASN A 70 -2.99 -14.27 -0.80
CA ASN A 70 -3.77 -13.49 0.16
C ASN A 70 -4.59 -12.36 -0.51
N PRO A 71 -5.94 -12.43 -0.54
CA PRO A 71 -6.78 -11.37 -1.13
C PRO A 71 -6.74 -10.06 -0.33
N PHE A 72 -6.22 -10.08 0.91
CA PHE A 72 -6.08 -8.92 1.78
C PHE A 72 -4.74 -8.19 1.63
N ARG A 73 -3.89 -8.54 0.64
CA ARG A 73 -2.63 -7.81 0.33
C ARG A 73 -2.88 -6.30 0.12
N TYR A 74 -4.06 -5.93 -0.41
CA TYR A 74 -4.52 -4.56 -0.57
C TYR A 74 -4.80 -3.81 0.75
N PHE A 75 -5.23 -4.50 1.80
CA PHE A 75 -5.48 -3.88 3.12
C PHE A 75 -4.18 -3.46 3.82
N ASN A 76 -3.06 -4.09 3.49
CA ASN A 76 -1.74 -3.72 4.02
C ASN A 76 -1.29 -2.33 3.49
N TYR A 77 -1.75 -1.96 2.30
CA TYR A 77 -1.51 -0.63 1.72
C TYR A 77 -2.30 0.47 2.43
N ASP A 78 -3.57 0.24 2.73
CA ASP A 78 -4.37 1.16 3.55
C ASP A 78 -3.82 1.24 4.99
N GLN A 79 -3.30 0.13 5.55
CA GLN A 79 -2.59 0.14 6.83
C GLN A 79 -1.35 1.05 6.81
N MET A 80 -0.54 1.02 5.75
CA MET A 80 0.60 1.94 5.61
C MET A 80 0.15 3.41 5.47
N ARG A 81 -0.91 3.68 4.70
CA ARG A 81 -1.47 5.04 4.59
C ARG A 81 -1.99 5.55 5.94
N ILE A 82 -2.70 4.71 6.69
CA ILE A 82 -3.19 5.02 8.04
C ILE A 82 -2.01 5.26 8.98
N LYS A 83 -0.98 4.41 8.96
CA LYS A 83 0.21 4.57 9.80
C LYS A 83 0.90 5.91 9.55
N ASN A 84 1.07 6.29 8.28
CA ASN A 84 1.69 7.57 7.91
C ASN A 84 0.83 8.77 8.33
N ALA A 85 -0.49 8.68 8.15
CA ALA A 85 -1.42 9.73 8.58
C ALA A 85 -1.43 9.91 10.11
N VAL A 86 -1.42 8.82 10.88
CA VAL A 86 -1.33 8.86 12.35
C VAL A 86 -0.01 9.47 12.81
N SER A 87 1.12 9.10 12.19
CA SER A 87 2.40 9.71 12.51
C SER A 87 2.45 11.21 12.19
N ALA A 88 1.81 11.66 11.11
CA ALA A 88 1.73 13.08 10.78
C ALA A 88 0.89 13.87 11.82
N LEU A 89 -0.22 13.29 12.29
CA LEU A 89 -1.07 13.89 13.33
C LEU A 89 -0.38 13.95 14.70
N GLN A 90 0.48 12.99 15.02
CA GLN A 90 1.29 13.00 16.26
C GLN A 90 2.43 14.02 16.22
N GLN A 91 2.90 14.38 15.02
CA GLN A 91 3.97 15.36 14.81
C GLN A 91 3.46 16.79 14.70
N SER A 92 2.19 17.00 14.32
CA SER A 92 1.55 18.31 14.44
C SER A 92 1.33 18.62 15.93
N SER A 93 2.08 19.57 16.46
CA SER A 93 1.91 20.06 17.83
C SER A 93 0.46 20.47 18.08
N LEU A 94 -0.26 19.70 18.91
CA LEU A 94 -1.58 20.07 19.40
C LEU A 94 -1.51 21.44 20.10
N PRO A 95 -2.45 22.37 19.86
CA PRO A 95 -2.57 23.57 20.67
C PRO A 95 -2.84 23.18 22.14
N PRO A 96 -2.40 23.99 23.12
CA PRO A 96 -2.48 23.64 24.53
C PRO A 96 -3.92 23.36 24.96
N LEU A 97 -4.12 22.24 25.64
CA LEU A 97 -5.39 21.82 26.22
C LEU A 97 -5.89 22.91 27.19
N VAL A 98 -7.11 23.40 26.97
CA VAL A 98 -7.86 24.17 27.96
C VAL A 98 -8.05 23.28 29.20
N THR A 99 -7.58 23.75 30.34
CA THR A 99 -7.63 23.07 31.63
C THR A 99 -9.09 22.86 32.08
N VAL A 100 -9.53 21.60 32.09
CA VAL A 100 -10.77 21.17 32.75
C VAL A 100 -10.42 20.73 34.18
N PRO A 101 -11.21 21.09 35.22
CA PRO A 101 -10.90 20.75 36.61
C PRO A 101 -10.96 19.23 36.89
N PRO A 102 -10.23 18.75 37.92
CA PRO A 102 -9.94 17.34 38.10
C PRO A 102 -11.15 16.53 38.58
N ILE A 103 -11.42 15.43 37.90
CA ILE A 103 -12.33 14.37 38.37
C ILE A 103 -11.58 13.51 39.39
N LYS A 104 -12.23 13.24 40.54
CA LYS A 104 -11.71 12.43 41.64
C LYS A 104 -11.23 11.06 41.16
N ALA A 105 -10.00 10.72 41.57
CA ALA A 105 -9.31 9.47 41.24
C ALA A 105 -10.02 8.23 41.79
N LEU A 106 -10.20 7.22 40.93
CA LEU A 106 -10.46 5.84 41.33
C LEU A 106 -9.11 5.13 41.53
N LYS A 107 -9.02 4.33 42.61
CA LYS A 107 -7.82 3.58 43.03
C LYS A 107 -7.36 2.58 41.95
N PRO A 108 -6.06 2.45 41.69
CA PRO A 108 -5.52 1.43 40.79
C PRO A 108 -5.47 0.05 41.48
N THR A 109 -5.94 -0.97 40.78
CA THR A 109 -5.75 -2.39 41.13
C THR A 109 -4.47 -2.92 40.48
N ASN A 110 -3.64 -3.57 41.31
CA ASN A 110 -2.35 -4.17 40.96
C ASN A 110 -2.46 -5.15 39.78
N SER A 111 -1.67 -4.93 38.74
CA SER A 111 -1.38 -5.91 37.69
C SER A 111 0.14 -6.17 37.65
N PRO A 112 0.59 -7.41 37.41
CA PRO A 112 2.01 -7.77 37.48
C PRO A 112 2.83 -7.25 36.28
N PRO A 113 4.16 -7.09 36.43
CA PRO A 113 5.01 -6.52 35.39
C PRO A 113 5.23 -7.51 34.24
N PHE A 114 4.91 -7.09 33.02
CA PHE A 114 5.32 -7.79 31.80
C PHE A 114 6.76 -7.38 31.44
N MET A 115 7.69 -8.33 31.50
CA MET A 115 9.02 -8.21 30.89
C MET A 115 8.91 -8.45 29.39
N TYR A 116 9.28 -7.47 28.57
CA TYR A 116 9.70 -7.70 27.18
C TYR A 116 10.83 -6.75 26.82
N ASN A 117 12.00 -7.32 26.53
CA ASN A 117 13.07 -6.70 25.78
C ASN A 117 13.74 -7.79 24.93
N GLN A 118 13.41 -7.85 23.64
CA GLN A 118 14.33 -8.32 22.60
C GLN A 118 14.01 -7.61 21.27
N PRO A 119 14.97 -6.92 20.65
CA PRO A 119 14.80 -6.43 19.29
C PRO A 119 14.99 -7.58 18.29
N TYR A 120 13.93 -7.90 17.53
CA TYR A 120 13.99 -8.78 16.38
C TYR A 120 14.53 -7.98 15.18
N GLN A 121 15.77 -8.22 14.76
CA GLN A 121 16.27 -7.76 13.47
C GLN A 121 15.99 -8.85 12.42
N ALA A 122 14.99 -8.63 11.57
CA ALA A 122 14.77 -9.46 10.40
C ALA A 122 15.79 -9.07 9.31
N GLN A 123 16.85 -9.86 9.16
CA GLN A 123 17.73 -9.82 8.00
C GLN A 123 16.98 -10.43 6.79
N PHE A 124 16.41 -9.59 5.93
CA PHE A 124 16.06 -10.01 4.58
C PHE A 124 17.37 -10.17 3.80
N LYS A 125 17.69 -11.41 3.39
CA LYS A 125 18.76 -11.65 2.43
C LYS A 125 18.23 -11.26 1.05
N ASP A 126 18.58 -10.06 0.61
CA ASP A 126 18.37 -9.59 -0.75
C ASP A 126 19.24 -10.45 -1.70
N GLN A 127 18.67 -11.56 -2.21
CA GLN A 127 19.25 -12.27 -3.36
C GLN A 127 18.93 -11.47 -4.62
N GLN A 128 19.63 -10.35 -4.83
CA GLN A 128 19.53 -9.60 -6.07
C GLN A 128 20.32 -10.33 -7.15
N ILE A 129 19.65 -11.21 -7.90
CA ILE A 129 20.21 -11.79 -9.11
C ILE A 129 20.57 -10.64 -10.05
N ALA A 130 21.80 -10.64 -10.58
CA ALA A 130 22.25 -9.63 -11.52
C ALA A 130 21.31 -9.57 -12.73
N GLN A 131 20.60 -8.46 -12.89
CA GLN A 131 19.71 -8.25 -14.02
C GLN A 131 20.52 -8.17 -15.32
N ILE A 132 20.30 -9.13 -16.21
CA ILE A 132 20.97 -9.16 -17.51
C ILE A 132 20.13 -8.32 -18.48
N LYS A 133 20.57 -7.07 -18.69
CA LYS A 133 20.05 -6.24 -19.78
C LYS A 133 20.27 -6.98 -21.10
N PRO A 134 19.27 -7.02 -22.01
CA PRO A 134 19.44 -7.64 -23.32
C PRO A 134 20.68 -7.05 -24.02
N LYS A 135 21.57 -7.92 -24.50
CA LYS A 135 22.71 -7.52 -25.33
C LYS A 135 22.17 -7.03 -26.68
N SER A 136 21.93 -5.73 -26.76
CA SER A 136 21.47 -4.98 -27.93
C SER A 136 19.98 -5.16 -28.28
N PRO A 137 19.29 -4.08 -28.71
CA PRO A 137 17.92 -4.17 -29.21
C PRO A 137 17.92 -5.05 -30.47
N ILE A 138 17.14 -6.14 -30.43
CA ILE A 138 16.82 -6.93 -31.63
C ILE A 138 16.23 -5.95 -32.64
N SER A 139 16.76 -5.89 -33.87
CA SER A 139 16.47 -4.82 -34.86
C SER A 139 15.00 -4.70 -35.29
N ASN A 140 14.13 -5.55 -34.76
CA ASN A 140 12.69 -5.48 -34.93
C ASN A 140 12.09 -5.30 -33.54
N GLU A 141 11.71 -4.07 -33.18
CA GLU A 141 11.01 -3.76 -31.94
C GLU A 141 9.65 -4.48 -31.89
N ARG A 142 9.67 -5.75 -31.48
CA ARG A 142 8.48 -6.58 -31.38
C ARG A 142 7.74 -6.26 -30.09
N ARG A 143 6.48 -5.87 -30.23
CA ARG A 143 5.55 -5.68 -29.11
C ARG A 143 4.89 -7.01 -28.75
N VAL A 144 4.73 -7.26 -27.46
CA VAL A 144 4.04 -8.45 -26.93
C VAL A 144 2.93 -8.00 -25.99
N TYR A 145 1.79 -8.71 -26.03
CA TYR A 145 0.70 -8.49 -25.08
C TYR A 145 0.98 -9.17 -23.75
N MET A 146 0.48 -8.61 -22.65
CA MET A 146 0.71 -9.21 -21.31
C MET A 146 0.30 -10.67 -21.22
N GLN A 147 -0.81 -11.07 -21.86
CA GLN A 147 -1.22 -12.48 -21.88
C GLN A 147 -0.15 -13.40 -22.46
N GLN A 148 0.39 -13.04 -23.63
CA GLN A 148 1.42 -13.83 -24.31
C GLN A 148 2.67 -13.92 -23.45
N TYR A 149 3.08 -12.79 -22.85
CA TYR A 149 4.21 -12.76 -21.93
C TYR A 149 3.99 -13.66 -20.70
N MET A 150 2.78 -13.70 -20.14
CA MET A 150 2.47 -14.53 -18.97
C MET A 150 2.47 -16.03 -19.29
N ASP A 151 2.19 -16.41 -20.54
CA ASP A 151 2.22 -17.80 -20.98
C ASP A 151 3.67 -18.32 -21.11
N ASP A 152 4.62 -17.51 -21.59
CA ASP A 152 6.05 -17.83 -21.67
C ASP A 152 6.97 -16.61 -21.51
N PRO A 153 7.28 -16.19 -20.25
CA PRO A 153 8.08 -14.98 -20.01
C PRO A 153 9.47 -14.99 -20.64
N GLN A 154 10.08 -16.18 -20.79
CA GLN A 154 11.47 -16.31 -21.25
C GLN A 154 11.58 -16.12 -22.77
N ALA A 155 10.53 -16.47 -23.53
CA ALA A 155 10.50 -16.27 -24.99
C ALA A 155 10.52 -14.80 -25.42
N TYR A 156 10.17 -13.87 -24.53
CA TYR A 156 10.00 -12.46 -24.84
C TYR A 156 11.05 -11.54 -24.21
N ILE A 157 12.15 -12.08 -23.67
CA ILE A 157 13.25 -11.25 -23.17
C ILE A 157 13.75 -10.31 -24.28
N GLY A 158 13.84 -9.02 -23.96
CA GLY A 158 14.22 -7.94 -24.87
C GLY A 158 13.09 -7.40 -25.76
N TYR A 159 11.89 -7.98 -25.71
CA TYR A 159 10.72 -7.44 -26.41
C TYR A 159 10.14 -6.26 -25.63
N ILE A 160 9.24 -5.51 -26.28
CA ILE A 160 8.57 -4.37 -25.66
C ILE A 160 7.17 -4.80 -25.20
N ILE A 161 6.82 -4.41 -23.99
CA ILE A 161 5.48 -4.57 -23.44
C ILE A 161 4.95 -3.22 -22.98
N GLU A 162 3.64 -3.04 -23.09
CA GLU A 162 2.93 -1.89 -22.53
C GLU A 162 2.29 -2.29 -21.20
N ILE A 163 2.56 -1.50 -20.16
CA ILE A 163 2.07 -1.72 -18.81
C ILE A 163 1.34 -0.44 -18.37
N ARG A 164 0.16 -0.58 -17.77
CA ARG A 164 -0.63 0.56 -17.28
C ARG A 164 -0.96 0.39 -15.81
N GLY A 165 -0.50 1.31 -14.96
CA GLY A 165 -0.74 1.22 -13.53
C GLY A 165 -0.18 2.40 -12.73
N PHE A 166 -0.27 2.31 -11.40
CA PHE A 166 0.29 3.28 -10.48
C PHE A 166 1.71 2.88 -10.08
N LEU A 167 2.62 3.84 -10.08
CA LEU A 167 3.99 3.64 -9.61
C LEU A 167 4.05 3.66 -8.08
N SER A 168 4.77 2.69 -7.48
CA SER A 168 5.07 2.70 -6.05
C SER A 168 6.00 3.84 -5.65
N ILE A 169 6.20 4.03 -4.35
CA ILE A 169 7.37 4.74 -3.84
C ILE A 169 8.62 4.03 -4.39
N PRO A 170 9.58 4.76 -5.01
CA PRO A 170 10.76 4.16 -5.59
C PRO A 170 11.70 3.59 -4.53
N LYS A 171 12.31 2.44 -4.83
CA LYS A 171 13.42 1.87 -4.06
C LYS A 171 14.73 2.09 -4.80
N GLU A 172 15.81 2.33 -4.06
CA GLU A 172 17.15 2.38 -4.66
C GLU A 172 17.52 1.03 -5.27
N TYR A 173 18.17 1.06 -6.43
CA TYR A 173 18.72 -0.13 -7.07
C TYR A 173 20.17 0.12 -7.46
N ASN A 174 21.05 -0.78 -7.00
CA ASN A 174 22.47 -0.75 -7.31
C ASN A 174 23.00 -2.19 -7.38
N ASN A 175 22.94 -2.79 -8.57
CA ASN A 175 23.42 -4.15 -8.80
C ASN A 175 23.98 -4.30 -10.21
N GLY A 176 25.06 -5.07 -10.35
CA GLY A 176 25.68 -5.37 -11.64
C GLY A 176 26.19 -4.14 -12.40
N GLY A 177 26.53 -3.05 -11.69
CA GLY A 177 26.92 -1.77 -12.29
C GLY A 177 25.77 -0.93 -12.84
N ILE A 178 24.53 -1.40 -12.68
CA ILE A 178 23.33 -0.65 -13.03
C ILE A 178 22.84 0.07 -11.79
N VAL A 179 22.71 1.39 -11.88
CA VAL A 179 22.23 2.26 -10.81
C VAL A 179 20.94 2.95 -11.25
N GLY A 180 19.90 2.88 -10.42
CA GLY A 180 18.59 3.41 -10.75
C GLY A 180 17.60 3.31 -9.59
N LYS A 181 16.32 3.38 -9.95
CA LYS A 181 15.19 3.16 -9.04
C LYS A 181 14.34 2.01 -9.54
N VAL A 182 13.83 1.20 -8.62
CA VAL A 182 12.82 0.19 -8.91
C VAL A 182 11.47 0.66 -8.38
N PHE A 183 10.47 0.57 -9.25
CA PHE A 183 9.08 0.87 -8.95
C PHE A 183 8.28 -0.44 -9.06
N THR A 184 7.48 -0.74 -8.05
CA THR A 184 6.45 -1.77 -8.16
C THR A 184 5.21 -1.15 -8.83
N ILE A 185 4.63 -1.83 -9.81
CA ILE A 185 3.41 -1.36 -10.47
C ILE A 185 2.19 -1.93 -9.75
N TYR A 186 1.35 -1.04 -9.24
CA TYR A 186 0.10 -1.41 -8.58
C TYR A 186 -1.10 -1.16 -9.47
N ARG A 187 -2.09 -2.05 -9.36
CA ARG A 187 -3.36 -1.99 -10.08
C ARG A 187 -3.13 -1.86 -11.58
N GLU A 188 -2.66 -2.97 -12.15
CA GLU A 188 -2.58 -3.10 -13.58
C GLU A 188 -3.99 -3.01 -14.17
N LEU A 189 -4.27 -1.94 -14.91
CA LEU A 189 -5.53 -1.76 -15.65
C LEU A 189 -5.41 -2.50 -16.98
N ASN A 190 -5.02 -3.77 -16.93
CA ASN A 190 -4.97 -4.59 -18.12
C ASN A 190 -6.38 -4.84 -18.62
N ARG A 191 -6.62 -4.42 -19.88
CA ARG A 191 -7.89 -4.65 -20.58
C ARG A 191 -8.24 -6.14 -20.73
N GLY A 192 -7.29 -7.05 -20.47
CA GLY A 192 -7.46 -8.50 -20.58
C GLY A 192 -7.87 -9.24 -19.30
N GLY A 193 -7.96 -8.57 -18.15
CA GLY A 193 -8.41 -9.20 -16.89
C GLY A 193 -7.43 -10.20 -16.25
N VAL A 194 -6.24 -10.38 -16.82
CA VAL A 194 -5.19 -11.22 -16.23
C VAL A 194 -4.34 -10.38 -15.29
N PHE A 195 -4.39 -10.77 -14.02
CA PHE A 195 -3.57 -10.20 -12.97
C PHE A 195 -2.42 -11.16 -12.69
N PRO A 196 -1.16 -10.71 -12.77
CA PRO A 196 -0.04 -11.53 -12.34
C PRO A 196 -0.16 -11.83 -10.85
N ARG A 197 0.20 -13.06 -10.48
CA ARG A 197 0.33 -13.47 -9.07
C ARG A 197 1.58 -12.89 -8.42
N GLU A 198 2.57 -12.59 -9.25
CA GLU A 198 3.87 -12.06 -8.87
C GLU A 198 3.92 -10.55 -9.07
N ASP A 199 4.83 -9.88 -8.38
CA ASP A 199 4.93 -8.43 -8.43
C ASP A 199 5.53 -7.99 -9.78
N ILE A 200 5.05 -6.88 -10.33
CA ILE A 200 5.64 -6.24 -11.52
C ILE A 200 6.60 -5.16 -11.04
N GLU A 201 7.88 -5.31 -11.37
CA GLU A 201 8.96 -4.39 -11.02
C GLU A 201 9.53 -3.72 -12.28
N VAL A 202 9.55 -2.39 -12.27
CA VAL A 202 10.07 -1.57 -13.36
C VAL A 202 11.32 -0.85 -12.88
N LEU A 203 12.45 -1.16 -13.51
CA LEU A 203 13.73 -0.48 -13.31
C LEU A 203 13.82 0.77 -14.19
N VAL A 204 14.16 1.89 -13.55
CA VAL A 204 14.45 3.17 -14.20
C VAL A 204 15.90 3.54 -13.89
N GLU A 205 16.79 3.35 -14.85
CA GLU A 205 18.21 3.71 -14.72
C GLU A 205 18.38 5.23 -14.54
N ASN A 206 19.42 5.66 -13.81
CA ASN A 206 19.68 7.09 -13.54
C ASN A 206 19.87 7.95 -14.81
N ASN A 207 20.31 7.33 -15.91
CA ASN A 207 20.50 7.99 -17.20
C ASN A 207 19.26 7.93 -18.11
N ASN A 208 18.15 7.35 -17.63
CA ASN A 208 16.91 7.27 -18.38
C ASN A 208 16.28 8.67 -18.50
N ALA A 209 15.88 9.06 -19.71
CA ALA A 209 15.29 10.38 -19.96
C ALA A 209 14.00 10.65 -19.15
N TYR A 210 13.33 9.58 -18.69
CA TYR A 210 12.08 9.64 -17.92
C TYR A 210 12.30 9.48 -16.41
N TYR A 211 13.55 9.45 -15.92
CA TYR A 211 13.87 9.22 -14.51
C TYR A 211 13.16 10.22 -13.57
N GLY A 212 13.28 11.52 -13.84
CA GLY A 212 12.61 12.55 -13.03
C GLY A 212 11.08 12.46 -13.06
N GLN A 213 10.52 12.19 -14.25
CA GLN A 213 9.07 12.09 -14.45
C GLN A 213 8.49 10.86 -13.73
N ALA A 214 9.21 9.73 -13.68
CA ALA A 214 8.78 8.54 -12.95
C ALA A 214 8.67 8.81 -11.43
N ILE A 215 9.61 9.57 -10.86
CA ILE A 215 9.58 9.98 -9.45
C ILE A 215 8.38 10.90 -9.17
N GLU A 216 8.12 11.86 -10.05
CA GLU A 216 6.98 12.76 -9.95
C GLU A 216 5.65 11.98 -9.99
N TYR A 217 5.51 11.05 -10.93
CA TYR A 217 4.28 10.28 -11.13
C TYR A 217 4.00 9.33 -9.96
N ALA A 218 5.04 8.73 -9.39
CA ALA A 218 4.93 7.94 -8.16
C ALA A 218 4.36 8.74 -6.97
N SER A 219 4.64 10.04 -6.91
CA SER A 219 4.17 10.91 -5.82
C SER A 219 2.71 11.36 -6.03
N ASN A 220 2.29 11.53 -7.28
CA ASN A 220 1.01 12.13 -7.63
C ASN A 220 -0.16 11.13 -7.74
N SER A 221 0.08 9.84 -7.48
CA SER A 221 -0.95 8.79 -7.61
C SER A 221 -1.67 8.85 -8.96
N THR A 222 -0.94 9.12 -10.05
CA THR A 222 -1.48 9.15 -11.40
C THR A 222 -1.34 7.79 -12.07
N VAL A 223 -2.31 7.43 -12.92
CA VAL A 223 -2.17 6.24 -13.76
C VAL A 223 -1.13 6.55 -14.83
N SER A 224 -0.11 5.72 -14.89
CA SER A 224 0.98 5.80 -15.86
C SER A 224 0.81 4.74 -16.94
N GLU A 225 1.13 5.11 -18.17
CA GLU A 225 1.30 4.20 -19.31
C GLU A 225 2.80 4.09 -19.58
N LEU A 226 3.32 2.88 -19.44
CA LEU A 226 4.74 2.57 -19.53
C LEU A 226 4.96 1.66 -20.72
N GLU A 227 5.91 2.01 -21.58
CA GLU A 227 6.51 1.04 -22.49
C GLU A 227 7.79 0.54 -21.83
N CYS A 228 7.95 -0.77 -21.74
CA CYS A 228 9.09 -1.36 -21.06
C CYS A 228 9.73 -2.47 -21.89
N TYR A 229 11.04 -2.60 -21.76
CA TYR A 229 11.78 -3.77 -22.20
C TYR A 229 11.58 -4.90 -21.20
N ILE A 230 11.30 -6.10 -21.70
CA ILE A 230 11.20 -7.29 -20.85
C ILE A 230 12.60 -7.74 -20.47
N TYR A 231 12.86 -7.83 -19.16
CA TYR A 231 14.11 -8.37 -18.63
C TYR A 231 13.95 -9.84 -18.27
N GLN A 232 15.08 -10.48 -17.96
CA GLN A 232 15.05 -11.83 -17.46
C GLN A 232 14.29 -11.88 -16.13
N LYS A 233 13.24 -12.70 -16.09
CA LYS A 233 12.42 -12.90 -14.89
C LYS A 233 13.28 -13.42 -13.73
N SER A 234 13.16 -12.83 -12.55
CA SER A 234 13.72 -13.35 -11.29
C SER A 234 12.67 -14.15 -10.54
N GLU A 235 13.08 -14.91 -9.51
CA GLU A 235 12.14 -15.64 -8.68
C GLU A 235 11.21 -14.67 -7.93
N GLY A 236 9.89 -14.80 -8.14
CA GLY A 236 8.86 -14.05 -7.42
C GLY A 236 8.48 -12.68 -8.00
N SER A 237 9.16 -12.21 -9.05
CA SER A 237 8.86 -10.90 -9.68
C SER A 237 9.05 -10.92 -11.20
N HIS A 238 8.19 -10.18 -11.89
CA HIS A 238 8.35 -9.83 -13.30
C HIS A 238 9.16 -8.53 -13.43
N TRP A 239 10.28 -8.57 -14.14
CA TRP A 239 11.19 -7.42 -14.26
C TRP A 239 11.14 -6.79 -15.64
N PHE A 240 11.07 -5.46 -15.65
CA PHE A 240 11.02 -4.67 -16.87
C PHE A 240 11.94 -3.45 -16.76
N GLY A 241 12.56 -3.04 -17.86
CA GLY A 241 13.31 -1.79 -17.95
C GLY A 241 12.50 -0.70 -18.64
N LEU A 242 12.42 0.49 -18.08
CA LEU A 242 11.62 1.58 -18.65
C LEU A 242 12.16 2.03 -20.01
N LYS A 243 11.32 2.03 -21.05
CA LYS A 243 11.60 2.62 -22.37
C LYS A 243 10.98 4.01 -22.49
N SER A 244 9.67 4.12 -22.24
CA SER A 244 8.94 5.39 -22.31
C SER A 244 7.87 5.46 -21.24
N LEU A 245 7.53 6.69 -20.83
CA LEU A 245 6.55 6.98 -19.79
C LEU A 245 5.60 8.08 -20.26
N LYS A 246 4.29 7.85 -20.09
CA LYS A 246 3.23 8.83 -20.37
C LYS A 246 2.20 8.82 -19.26
N MET A 247 1.57 9.98 -19.01
CA MET A 247 0.39 10.03 -18.16
C MET A 247 -0.79 9.46 -18.95
N ALA A 248 -1.53 8.55 -18.35
CA ALA A 248 -2.73 8.04 -18.99
C ALA A 248 -3.77 9.15 -19.12
N SER A 249 -4.31 9.38 -20.32
CA SER A 249 -5.46 10.26 -20.50
C SER A 249 -6.68 9.63 -19.83
N THR A 250 -7.31 10.41 -18.94
CA THR A 250 -8.62 10.10 -18.34
C THR A 250 -9.73 10.13 -19.36
#